data_AF-A0A172TUK5-F1
#
_entry.id   AF-A0A172TUK5-F1
#
_cell.length_a   1.000
_cell.length_b   1.000
_cell.length_c   1.000
_cell.angle_alpha   90.00
_cell.angle_beta   90.00
_cell.angle_gamma   90.00
#
_symmetry.space_group_name_H-M   'P 1'
#
loop_
_entity.id
_entity.type
_entity.pdbx_description
1 polymer ?
#
loop_
_entity_poly.entity_id
_entity_poly.type
_entity_poly.pdbx_seq_one_letter_code
_entity_poly.pdbx_strand_id
1 'polypeptide(L)'
;MHFYDLLTNLYESFSPEKAEEAVAFIRQELSFEVLYEQYDGQTLRTLINDHHEAFYECLARELVEDLDKEPMVYFRDWQPLLAFLDRRSTQLLYYYAEQQAFATDVQELIKGLRQLDCGQYQVAMHCFHQCPHYIRHYFIGRCYIAMGAYENAIHQHDWFLNTLIDFWPLPEDETDESEELHYFLMAQWHIYKDFAHCHTQLGNYEDAQMNYELAFNYFTHGNVYVLSQGRFGQEAQLFHTMTSQYLLALEKTERYDVALEYATFALKHFPYDAYYSSVQQRCEAALGQQDFADQLLTQVFQSSTSSNLLTPPSPLVTALRQWALEQLAKDEMIFDKNVRVYNDELGYGEHLYIPGANGFVDLLLEDVDTGILYAVSFSTPDNGNTTADQLERCRIALTEAVDKEVKGILCLYGSEVEGCDVVNSNEYLEVYAMPISLGRLG
;
A
#
# COMPACT_ATOMS: atom_id res chain seq x y z
N MET A 1 -2.25 43.90 -4.47
CA MET A 1 -0.85 44.17 -4.85
C MET A 1 -0.24 42.82 -5.11
N HIS A 2 0.43 42.59 -6.25
CA HIS A 2 0.96 41.25 -6.54
C HIS A 2 2.04 40.94 -5.50
N PHE A 3 2.10 39.73 -4.93
CA PHE A 3 3.09 39.36 -3.90
C PHE A 3 4.54 39.69 -4.31
N TYR A 4 4.84 39.54 -5.60
CA TYR A 4 6.10 39.97 -6.20
C TYR A 4 6.38 41.45 -6.06
N ASP A 5 5.37 42.30 -6.18
CA ASP A 5 5.52 43.75 -6.00
C ASP A 5 5.87 44.06 -4.55
N LEU A 6 5.25 43.36 -3.58
CA LEU A 6 5.56 43.51 -2.15
C LEU A 6 7.03 43.17 -1.85
N LEU A 7 7.47 41.98 -2.27
CA LEU A 7 8.86 41.55 -2.06
C LEU A 7 9.86 42.43 -2.82
N THR A 8 9.56 42.80 -4.07
CA THR A 8 10.41 43.70 -4.87
C THR A 8 10.52 45.07 -4.22
N ASN A 9 9.40 45.67 -3.79
CA ASN A 9 9.39 46.96 -3.12
C ASN A 9 10.16 46.93 -1.79
N LEU A 10 10.08 45.81 -1.05
CA LEU A 10 10.83 45.59 0.16
C LEU A 10 12.34 45.46 -0.12
N TYR A 11 12.70 44.78 -1.22
CA TYR A 11 14.09 44.63 -1.67
C TYR A 11 14.71 45.97 -2.09
N GLU A 12 13.97 46.77 -2.86
CA GLU A 12 14.44 48.07 -3.37
C GLU A 12 14.49 49.16 -2.28
N SER A 13 13.59 49.10 -1.29
CA SER A 13 13.45 50.13 -0.28
C SER A 13 12.90 49.58 1.04
N PHE A 14 13.80 48.95 1.80
CA PHE A 14 13.48 48.32 3.07
C PHE A 14 12.84 49.30 4.07
N SER A 15 11.73 48.88 4.69
CA SER A 15 11.20 49.46 5.93
C SER A 15 10.58 48.37 6.81
N PRO A 16 10.59 48.52 8.15
CA PRO A 16 9.95 47.56 9.05
C PRO A 16 8.46 47.37 8.75
N GLU A 17 7.72 48.43 8.44
CA GLU A 17 6.30 48.35 8.14
C GLU A 17 6.02 47.52 6.89
N LYS A 18 6.86 47.66 5.85
CA LYS A 18 6.75 46.84 4.64
C LYS A 18 7.14 45.39 4.87
N ALA A 19 8.08 45.13 5.78
CA ALA A 19 8.44 43.77 6.16
C ALA A 19 7.27 43.08 6.88
N GLU A 20 6.59 43.78 7.78
CA GLU A 20 5.37 43.29 8.43
C GLU A 20 4.23 43.08 7.42
N GLU A 21 4.05 43.99 6.46
CA GLU A 21 3.05 43.83 5.39
C GLU A 21 3.34 42.61 4.50
N ALA A 22 4.60 42.40 4.11
CA ALA A 22 5.01 41.24 3.31
C ALA A 22 4.81 39.93 4.07
N VAL A 23 5.14 39.88 5.37
CA VAL A 23 4.92 38.70 6.21
C VAL A 23 3.43 38.44 6.44
N ALA A 24 2.62 39.47 6.67
CA ALA A 24 1.17 39.34 6.78
C ALA A 24 0.55 38.79 5.49
N PHE A 25 1.04 39.24 4.32
CA PHE A 25 0.62 38.70 3.04
C PHE A 25 0.97 37.21 2.90
N ILE A 26 2.19 36.81 3.29
CA ILE A 26 2.61 35.40 3.30
C ILE A 26 1.66 34.55 4.14
N ARG A 27 1.17 35.08 5.26
CA ARG A 27 0.28 34.36 6.18
C ARG A 27 -1.16 34.27 5.69
N GLN A 28 -1.67 35.33 5.06
CA GLN A 28 -3.11 35.46 4.79
C GLN A 28 -3.50 35.10 3.35
N GLU A 29 -2.60 35.31 2.39
CA GLU A 29 -2.93 35.19 0.96
C GLU A 29 -2.10 34.13 0.24
N LEU A 30 -1.07 33.58 0.87
CA LEU A 30 -0.23 32.54 0.30
C LEU A 30 -0.73 31.16 0.71
N SER A 31 -1.64 30.59 -0.07
CA SER A 31 -1.92 29.16 0.02
C SER A 31 -0.82 28.35 -0.68
N PHE A 32 -0.76 27.06 -0.37
CA PHE A 32 0.09 26.10 -1.07
C PHE A 32 -0.15 26.14 -2.58
N GLU A 33 -1.41 26.06 -3.02
CA GLU A 33 -1.81 26.09 -4.43
C GLU A 33 -1.39 27.40 -5.10
N VAL A 34 -1.62 28.53 -4.42
CA VAL A 34 -1.23 29.86 -4.91
C VAL A 34 0.29 29.95 -5.13
N LEU A 35 1.08 29.45 -4.18
CA LEU A 35 2.55 29.39 -4.26
C LEU A 35 3.06 28.62 -5.50
N TYR A 36 2.43 27.50 -5.86
CA TYR A 36 2.91 26.61 -6.92
C TYR A 36 2.27 26.87 -8.28
N GLU A 37 1.01 27.31 -8.34
CA GLU A 37 0.28 27.47 -9.59
C GLU A 37 0.39 28.89 -10.17
N GLN A 38 0.48 29.90 -9.31
CA GLN A 38 0.37 31.31 -9.74
C GLN A 38 1.73 32.02 -9.81
N TYR A 39 2.76 31.46 -9.20
CA TYR A 39 4.07 32.09 -9.07
C TYR A 39 5.17 31.23 -9.71
N ASP A 40 5.97 31.84 -10.59
CA ASP A 40 7.22 31.26 -11.05
C ASP A 40 8.17 31.00 -9.87
N GLY A 41 8.33 29.73 -9.49
CA GLY A 41 9.07 29.35 -8.28
C GLY A 41 10.51 29.87 -8.24
N GLN A 42 11.15 30.03 -9.41
CA GLN A 42 12.49 30.60 -9.51
C GLN A 42 12.51 32.11 -9.20
N THR A 43 11.53 32.86 -9.70
CA THR A 43 11.35 34.28 -9.39
C THR A 43 11.04 34.47 -7.91
N LEU A 44 10.11 33.71 -7.33
CA LEU A 44 9.80 33.79 -5.91
C LEU A 44 11.04 33.50 -5.04
N ARG A 45 11.76 32.42 -5.37
CA ARG A 45 13.00 32.06 -4.69
C ARG A 45 14.04 33.19 -4.76
N THR A 46 14.15 33.87 -5.89
CA THR A 46 15.05 35.02 -6.02
C THR A 46 14.61 36.18 -5.14
N LEU A 47 13.31 36.42 -5.05
CA LEU A 47 12.76 37.56 -4.32
C LEU A 47 12.77 37.36 -2.80
N ILE A 48 12.49 36.15 -2.30
CA ILE A 48 12.37 35.91 -0.84
C ILE A 48 13.73 35.70 -0.13
N ASN A 49 14.78 35.39 -0.89
CA ASN A 49 16.13 35.15 -0.36
C ASN A 49 16.99 36.41 -0.34
N ASP A 50 18.03 36.41 0.51
CA ASP A 50 18.97 37.53 0.69
C ASP A 50 18.30 38.88 1.03
N HIS A 51 17.14 38.84 1.69
CA HIS A 51 16.49 40.02 2.23
C HIS A 51 17.22 40.58 3.47
N HIS A 52 16.79 41.77 3.91
CA HIS A 52 17.31 42.39 5.12
C HIS A 52 16.99 41.53 6.36
N GLU A 53 17.91 41.46 7.33
CA GLU A 53 17.79 40.61 8.54
C GLU A 53 16.45 40.77 9.29
N ALA A 54 15.99 42.01 9.44
CA ALA A 54 14.71 42.32 10.09
C ALA A 54 13.47 41.72 9.39
N PHE A 55 13.53 41.38 8.10
CA PHE A 55 12.48 40.59 7.44
C PHE A 55 12.43 39.16 8.01
N TYR A 56 13.58 38.50 8.14
CA TYR A 56 13.67 37.16 8.73
C TYR A 56 13.35 37.16 10.22
N GLU A 57 13.60 38.26 10.94
CA GLU A 57 13.16 38.43 12.32
C GLU A 57 11.63 38.52 12.43
N CYS A 58 10.96 39.24 11.53
CA CYS A 58 9.49 39.27 11.47
C CYS A 58 8.92 37.89 11.12
N LEU A 59 9.52 37.21 10.14
CA LEU A 59 9.09 35.88 9.72
C LEU A 59 9.30 34.83 10.83
N ALA A 60 10.40 34.93 11.57
CA ALA A 60 10.69 34.08 12.73
C ALA A 60 9.65 34.24 13.84
N ARG A 61 9.12 35.44 14.04
CA ARG A 61 8.07 35.72 15.04
C ARG A 61 6.81 34.94 14.74
N GLU A 62 6.34 35.01 13.50
CA GLU A 62 5.16 34.28 13.06
C GLU A 62 5.39 32.76 13.15
N LEU A 63 6.57 32.27 12.75
CA LEU A 63 6.91 30.85 12.85
C LEU A 63 6.81 30.35 14.29
N VAL A 64 7.39 31.09 15.24
CA VAL A 64 7.35 30.71 16.65
C VAL A 64 5.93 30.78 17.19
N GLU A 65 5.18 31.84 16.89
CA GLU A 65 3.80 32.00 17.35
C GLU A 65 2.86 30.92 16.83
N ASP A 66 2.99 30.56 15.54
CA ASP A 66 2.20 29.49 14.93
C ASP A 66 2.53 28.14 15.54
N LEU A 67 3.82 27.80 15.64
CA LEU A 67 4.20 26.48 16.13
C LEU A 67 3.98 26.31 17.64
N ASP A 68 3.94 27.39 18.41
CA ASP A 68 3.58 27.36 19.84
C ASP A 68 2.07 27.14 20.03
N LYS A 69 1.23 27.74 19.16
CA LYS A 69 -0.24 27.60 19.22
C LYS A 69 -0.74 26.31 18.58
N GLU A 70 -0.31 26.03 17.36
CA GLU A 70 -0.78 24.95 16.51
C GLU A 70 0.38 24.38 15.67
N PRO A 71 1.13 23.40 16.21
CA PRO A 71 2.29 22.84 15.53
C PRO A 71 1.99 22.25 14.13
N MET A 72 0.74 21.85 13.87
CA MET A 72 0.31 21.28 12.59
C MET A 72 0.37 22.26 11.43
N VAL A 73 0.31 23.57 11.72
CA VAL A 73 0.52 24.65 10.74
C VAL A 73 1.86 24.50 10.01
N TYR A 74 2.83 23.81 10.63
CA TYR A 74 4.08 23.44 9.98
C TYR A 74 3.88 22.82 8.59
N PHE A 75 2.95 21.87 8.43
CA PHE A 75 2.82 21.11 7.18
C PHE A 75 2.23 21.95 6.04
N ARG A 76 1.23 22.78 6.33
CA ARG A 76 0.52 23.58 5.31
C ARG A 76 1.24 24.88 4.96
N ASP A 77 1.77 25.59 5.96
CA ASP A 77 2.24 26.97 5.74
C ASP A 77 3.77 27.04 5.71
N TRP A 78 4.42 26.46 6.72
CA TRP A 78 5.85 26.66 6.91
C TRP A 78 6.69 25.74 6.03
N GLN A 79 6.34 24.47 5.91
CA GLN A 79 7.11 23.53 5.10
C GLN A 79 7.17 23.94 3.62
N PRO A 80 6.07 24.40 2.97
CA PRO A 80 6.15 24.94 1.63
C PRO A 80 7.01 26.20 1.53
N LEU A 81 6.85 27.14 2.47
CA LEU A 81 7.64 28.38 2.48
C LEU A 81 9.14 28.12 2.65
N LEU A 82 9.51 27.23 3.58
CA LEU A 82 10.88 26.83 3.84
C LEU A 82 11.56 26.22 2.61
N ALA A 83 10.81 25.60 1.70
CA ALA A 83 11.36 25.05 0.45
C ALA A 83 11.86 26.15 -0.50
N PHE A 84 11.29 27.36 -0.44
CA PHE A 84 11.75 28.51 -1.24
C PHE A 84 12.95 29.22 -0.62
N LEU A 85 13.27 28.98 0.65
CA LEU A 85 14.45 29.57 1.27
C LEU A 85 15.72 28.79 0.88
N ASP A 86 16.78 29.53 0.57
CA ASP A 86 18.11 28.96 0.44
C ASP A 86 18.72 28.65 1.82
N ARG A 87 19.84 27.92 1.81
CA ARG A 87 20.50 27.50 3.05
C ARG A 87 20.85 28.67 3.98
N ARG A 88 21.25 29.82 3.45
CA ARG A 88 21.64 30.99 4.24
C ARG A 88 20.41 31.63 4.87
N SER A 89 19.37 31.87 4.09
CA SER A 89 18.10 32.44 4.54
C SER A 89 17.41 31.55 5.57
N THR A 90 17.40 30.23 5.35
CA THR A 90 16.89 29.25 6.33
C THR A 90 17.68 29.29 7.65
N GLN A 91 19.01 29.40 7.58
CA GLN A 91 19.84 29.52 8.79
C GLN A 91 19.57 30.83 9.56
N LEU A 92 19.36 31.95 8.85
CA LEU A 92 18.99 33.23 9.45
C LEU A 92 17.62 33.14 10.12
N LEU A 93 16.62 32.58 9.43
CA LEU A 93 15.28 32.36 9.98
C LEU A 93 15.34 31.57 11.29
N TYR A 94 16.01 30.40 11.31
CA TYR A 94 16.10 29.60 12.53
C TYR A 94 16.92 30.27 13.64
N TYR A 95 17.92 31.08 13.30
CA TYR A 95 18.68 31.83 14.29
C TYR A 95 17.78 32.82 15.04
N TYR A 96 16.95 33.59 14.32
CA TYR A 96 16.00 34.49 14.97
C TYR A 96 14.87 33.74 15.67
N ALA A 97 14.37 32.65 15.07
CA ALA A 97 13.32 31.84 15.69
C ALA A 97 13.78 31.24 17.03
N GLU A 98 15.03 30.78 17.14
CA GLU A 98 15.56 30.25 18.41
C GLU A 98 15.64 31.34 19.50
N GLN A 99 15.95 32.58 19.13
CA GLN A 99 15.96 33.70 20.07
C GLN A 99 14.55 34.03 20.56
N GLN A 100 13.57 34.01 19.66
CA GLN A 100 12.19 34.34 19.98
C GLN A 100 11.47 33.22 20.75
N ALA A 101 11.79 31.97 20.46
CA ALA A 101 11.29 30.80 21.18
C ALA A 101 11.97 30.58 22.54
N PHE A 102 12.82 31.50 23.02
CA PHE A 102 13.52 31.30 24.28
C PHE A 102 12.53 31.16 25.44
N ALA A 103 12.65 30.05 26.18
CA ALA A 103 11.80 29.71 27.32
C ALA A 103 10.31 29.51 26.98
N THR A 104 9.99 29.11 25.75
CA THR A 104 8.67 28.62 25.33
C THR A 104 8.68 27.11 25.09
N ASP A 105 7.49 26.50 24.96
CA ASP A 105 7.36 25.05 24.73
C ASP A 105 7.87 24.64 23.34
N VAL A 106 7.87 25.56 22.38
CA VAL A 106 8.36 25.34 21.01
C VAL A 106 9.89 25.49 20.85
N GLN A 107 10.61 25.91 21.88
CA GLN A 107 12.07 26.15 21.81
C GLN A 107 12.84 24.94 21.25
N GLU A 108 12.56 23.75 21.80
CA GLU A 108 13.27 22.54 21.42
C GLU A 108 12.84 22.01 20.04
N LEU A 109 11.62 22.34 19.59
CA LEU A 109 11.18 22.09 18.22
C LEU A 109 12.02 22.89 17.22
N ILE A 110 12.15 24.21 17.43
CA ILE A 110 12.94 25.10 16.57
C ILE A 110 14.41 24.69 16.52
N LYS A 111 15.01 24.40 17.69
CA LYS A 111 16.39 23.89 17.75
C LYS A 111 16.53 22.58 16.97
N GLY A 112 15.59 21.65 17.14
CA GLY A 112 15.58 20.39 16.43
C GLY A 112 15.51 20.57 14.91
N LEU A 113 14.60 21.43 14.41
CA LEU A 113 14.45 21.75 12.99
C LEU A 113 15.75 22.30 12.39
N ARG A 114 16.40 23.25 13.07
CA ARG A 114 17.70 23.78 12.63
C ARG A 114 18.76 22.69 12.51
N GLN A 115 18.85 21.81 13.51
CA GLN A 115 19.85 20.74 13.50
C GLN A 115 19.56 19.70 12.43
N LEU A 116 18.28 19.40 12.18
CA LEU A 116 17.83 18.52 11.11
C LEU A 116 18.27 19.05 9.75
N ASP A 117 18.06 20.33 9.47
CA ASP A 117 18.47 20.98 8.22
C ASP A 117 19.99 21.10 8.06
N CYS A 118 20.72 21.12 9.17
CA CYS A 118 22.19 21.06 9.17
C CYS A 118 22.75 19.63 9.01
N GLY A 119 21.90 18.60 8.92
CA GLY A 119 22.31 17.21 8.83
C GLY A 119 22.81 16.61 10.16
N GLN A 120 22.57 17.28 11.28
CA GLN A 120 22.99 16.86 12.62
C GLN A 120 21.91 16.00 13.29
N TYR A 121 21.58 14.86 12.68
CA TYR A 121 20.40 14.07 13.01
C TYR A 121 20.32 13.60 14.48
N GLN A 122 21.46 13.24 15.08
CA GLN A 122 21.50 12.83 16.50
C GLN A 122 21.21 14.00 17.45
N VAL A 123 21.72 15.19 17.13
CA VAL A 123 21.49 16.41 17.92
C VAL A 123 20.05 16.88 17.74
N ALA A 124 19.54 16.84 16.51
CA ALA A 124 18.14 17.13 16.20
C ALA A 124 17.19 16.23 17.01
N MET A 125 17.44 14.92 16.99
CA MET A 125 16.67 13.95 17.76
C MET A 125 16.72 14.21 19.27
N HIS A 126 17.87 14.61 19.82
CA HIS A 126 17.97 14.99 21.23
C HIS A 126 17.09 16.19 21.59
N CYS A 127 17.05 17.21 20.74
CA CYS A 127 16.14 18.36 20.89
C CYS A 127 14.67 17.90 20.79
N PHE A 128 14.31 17.11 19.77
CA PHE A 128 12.93 16.65 19.61
C PHE A 128 12.44 15.80 20.79
N HIS A 129 13.29 15.02 21.45
CA HIS A 129 12.91 14.30 22.67
C HIS A 129 12.57 15.21 23.86
N GLN A 130 13.06 16.44 23.87
CA GLN A 130 12.76 17.44 24.90
C GLN A 130 11.57 18.33 24.53
N CYS A 131 11.12 18.28 23.27
CA CYS A 131 9.93 18.98 22.82
C CYS A 131 8.68 18.32 23.44
N PRO A 132 7.77 19.08 24.08
CA PRO A 132 6.56 18.52 24.69
C PRO A 132 5.50 18.13 23.65
N HIS A 133 5.53 18.71 22.43
CA HIS A 133 4.50 18.52 21.41
C HIS A 133 4.59 17.16 20.69
N TYR A 134 3.44 16.60 20.31
CA TYR A 134 3.33 15.31 19.62
C TYR A 134 3.97 15.32 18.21
N ILE A 135 4.02 16.48 17.54
CA ILE A 135 4.67 16.63 16.24
C ILE A 135 6.16 16.22 16.24
N ARG A 136 6.80 16.21 17.42
CA ARG A 136 8.18 15.72 17.56
C ARG A 136 8.36 14.31 16.98
N HIS A 137 7.34 13.45 17.06
CA HIS A 137 7.43 12.07 16.61
C HIS A 137 7.60 11.97 15.09
N TYR A 138 6.98 12.87 14.33
CA TYR A 138 7.24 13.02 12.89
C TYR A 138 8.73 13.30 12.63
N PHE A 139 9.30 14.29 13.33
CA PHE A 139 10.68 14.72 13.10
C PHE A 139 11.73 13.74 13.66
N ILE A 140 11.44 13.03 14.75
CA ILE A 140 12.26 11.92 15.23
C ILE A 140 12.28 10.81 14.19
N GLY A 141 11.13 10.45 13.60
CA GLY A 141 11.05 9.50 12.50
C GLY A 141 11.92 9.92 11.31
N ARG A 142 11.89 11.21 10.94
CA ARG A 142 12.79 11.76 9.89
C ARG A 142 14.27 11.63 10.24
N CYS A 143 14.65 11.82 11.50
CA CYS A 143 16.02 11.60 11.95
C CYS A 143 16.42 10.13 11.82
N TYR A 144 15.54 9.20 12.18
CA TYR A 144 15.79 7.77 12.02
C TYR A 144 15.95 7.36 10.55
N ILE A 145 15.11 7.88 9.64
CA ILE A 145 15.27 7.67 8.19
C ILE A 145 16.65 8.11 7.72
N ALA A 146 17.07 9.32 8.10
CA ALA A 146 18.36 9.87 7.70
C ALA A 146 19.56 9.08 8.25
N MET A 147 19.38 8.36 9.36
CA MET A 147 20.38 7.47 9.97
C MET A 147 20.28 6.01 9.50
N GLY A 148 19.30 5.67 8.64
CA GLY A 148 19.08 4.31 8.16
C GLY A 148 18.43 3.35 9.17
N ALA A 149 17.79 3.88 10.23
CA ALA A 149 17.10 3.11 11.26
C ALA A 149 15.60 3.01 10.95
N TYR A 150 15.26 2.33 9.86
CA TYR A 150 13.92 2.39 9.24
C TYR A 150 12.80 1.83 10.13
N GLU A 151 13.04 0.77 10.89
CA GLU A 151 12.04 0.21 11.81
C GLU A 151 11.67 1.19 12.94
N ASN A 152 12.68 1.92 13.44
CA ASN A 152 12.45 2.97 14.43
C ASN A 152 11.71 4.17 13.83
N ALA A 153 11.99 4.51 12.57
CA ALA A 153 11.25 5.53 11.86
C ALA A 153 9.77 5.16 11.73
N ILE A 154 9.48 3.93 11.28
CA ILE A 154 8.11 3.40 11.19
C ILE A 154 7.41 3.51 12.54
N HIS A 155 8.03 3.07 13.63
CA HIS A 155 7.41 3.15 14.95
C HIS A 155 7.06 4.59 15.38
N GLN A 156 7.94 5.55 15.08
CA GLN A 156 7.68 6.96 15.43
C GLN A 156 6.60 7.59 14.54
N HIS A 157 6.58 7.24 13.26
CA HIS A 157 5.57 7.70 12.31
C HIS A 157 4.19 7.09 12.60
N ASP A 158 4.13 5.82 13.01
CA ASP A 158 2.91 5.17 13.47
C ASP A 158 2.36 5.85 14.73
N TRP A 159 3.22 6.15 15.71
CA TRP A 159 2.80 6.89 16.90
C TRP A 159 2.24 8.27 16.55
N PHE A 160 2.91 8.99 15.65
CA PHE A 160 2.45 10.30 15.19
C PHE A 160 1.10 10.20 14.45
N LEU A 161 0.94 9.23 13.55
CA LEU A 161 -0.28 9.02 12.77
C LEU A 161 -1.47 8.64 13.67
N ASN A 162 -1.28 7.71 14.60
CA ASN A 162 -2.34 7.32 15.55
C ASN A 162 -2.75 8.52 16.42
N THR A 163 -1.77 9.29 16.89
CA THR A 163 -2.03 10.53 17.64
C THR A 163 -2.79 11.56 16.80
N LEU A 164 -2.43 11.71 15.51
CA LEU A 164 -3.09 12.61 14.58
C LEU A 164 -4.56 12.20 14.35
N ILE A 165 -4.84 10.92 14.15
CA ILE A 165 -6.19 10.37 13.97
C ILE A 165 -7.04 10.59 15.23
N ASP A 166 -6.45 10.44 16.42
CA ASP A 166 -7.15 10.65 17.69
C ASP A 166 -7.53 12.13 17.92
N PHE A 167 -6.67 13.07 17.51
CA PHE A 167 -6.91 14.51 17.68
C PHE A 167 -7.79 15.11 16.58
N TRP A 168 -7.72 14.55 15.37
CA TRP A 168 -8.45 15.04 14.19
C TRP A 168 -9.20 13.88 13.52
N PRO A 169 -10.31 13.40 14.11
CA PRO A 169 -11.17 12.44 13.43
C PRO A 169 -11.65 13.06 12.13
N LEU A 170 -11.52 12.32 11.03
CA LEU A 170 -12.00 12.76 9.72
C LEU A 170 -13.45 13.23 9.83
N PRO A 171 -13.80 14.39 9.24
CA PRO A 171 -15.19 14.82 9.18
C PRO A 171 -16.04 13.74 8.51
N GLU A 172 -17.21 13.43 9.09
CA GLU A 172 -18.15 12.42 8.54
C GLU A 172 -18.69 12.82 7.16
N ASP A 173 -18.57 14.09 6.78
CA ASP A 173 -18.98 14.64 5.48
C ASP A 173 -17.76 14.91 4.57
N GLU A 174 -17.68 14.18 3.44
CA GLU A 174 -16.63 14.32 2.40
C GLU A 174 -16.63 15.68 1.67
N THR A 175 -17.56 16.59 2.02
CA THR A 175 -17.74 17.90 1.37
C THR A 175 -17.14 19.07 2.15
N ASP A 176 -16.58 18.82 3.33
CA ASP A 176 -16.01 19.87 4.18
C ASP A 176 -14.56 20.16 3.78
N GLU A 177 -14.37 21.04 2.78
CA GLU A 177 -13.06 21.57 2.35
C GLU A 177 -12.48 22.57 3.36
N SER A 178 -12.46 22.23 4.66
CA SER A 178 -11.91 23.12 5.68
C SER A 178 -10.38 23.22 5.57
N GLU A 179 -9.84 24.37 5.99
CA GLU A 179 -8.40 24.58 6.13
C GLU A 179 -7.74 23.53 7.05
N GLU A 180 -8.50 23.05 8.03
CA GLU A 180 -8.07 22.03 8.98
C GLU A 180 -7.87 20.65 8.33
N LEU A 181 -8.77 20.29 7.40
CA LEU A 181 -8.64 19.08 6.59
C LEU A 181 -7.35 19.10 5.77
N HIS A 182 -6.95 20.25 5.22
CA HIS A 182 -5.73 20.38 4.43
C HIS A 182 -4.46 20.08 5.23
N TYR A 183 -4.33 20.56 6.49
CA TYR A 183 -3.19 20.20 7.35
C TYR A 183 -3.08 18.69 7.54
N PHE A 184 -4.22 18.06 7.79
CA PHE A 184 -4.33 16.64 8.08
C PHE A 184 -3.91 15.80 6.87
N LEU A 185 -4.45 16.10 5.68
CA LEU A 185 -4.12 15.38 4.44
C LEU A 185 -2.63 15.54 4.08
N MET A 186 -2.04 16.72 4.25
CA MET A 186 -0.61 16.93 3.99
C MET A 186 0.28 16.15 4.95
N ALA A 187 -0.03 16.14 6.24
CA ALA A 187 0.70 15.36 7.23
C ALA A 187 0.60 13.86 6.94
N GLN A 188 -0.59 13.35 6.60
CA GLN A 188 -0.79 11.95 6.21
C GLN A 188 0.01 11.59 4.96
N TRP A 189 -0.02 12.44 3.92
CA TRP A 189 0.78 12.23 2.73
C TRP A 189 2.27 12.11 3.04
N HIS A 190 2.78 12.99 3.91
CA HIS A 190 4.17 12.95 4.35
C HIS A 190 4.53 11.64 5.06
N ILE A 191 3.66 11.16 5.94
CA ILE A 191 3.84 9.91 6.68
C ILE A 191 3.80 8.70 5.75
N TYR A 192 2.77 8.56 4.91
CA TYR A 192 2.64 7.41 4.01
C TYR A 192 3.80 7.32 3.01
N LYS A 193 4.26 8.47 2.49
CA LYS A 193 5.47 8.51 1.67
C LYS A 193 6.70 8.03 2.43
N ASP A 194 6.86 8.44 3.69
CA ASP A 194 8.00 8.06 4.51
C ASP A 194 7.93 6.58 4.96
N PHE A 195 6.74 6.05 5.24
CA PHE A 195 6.50 4.60 5.44
C PHE A 195 6.90 3.82 4.20
N ALA A 196 6.39 4.21 3.03
CA ALA A 196 6.68 3.53 1.78
C ALA A 196 8.18 3.48 1.50
N HIS A 197 8.89 4.59 1.77
CA HIS A 197 10.35 4.62 1.71
C HIS A 197 10.99 3.62 2.67
N CYS A 198 10.62 3.63 3.95
CA CYS A 198 11.16 2.73 4.96
C CYS A 198 10.94 1.25 4.60
N HIS A 199 9.71 0.88 4.22
CA HIS A 199 9.37 -0.49 3.80
C HIS A 199 10.14 -0.91 2.55
N THR A 200 10.36 0.01 1.60
CA THR A 200 11.21 -0.26 0.43
C THR A 200 12.66 -0.57 0.82
N GLN A 201 13.22 0.17 1.78
CA GLN A 201 14.60 -0.08 2.27
C GLN A 201 14.72 -1.40 3.05
N LEU A 202 13.64 -1.82 3.72
CA LEU A 202 13.58 -3.09 4.45
C LEU A 202 13.27 -4.29 3.54
N GLY A 203 12.88 -4.06 2.28
CA GLY A 203 12.49 -5.11 1.34
C GLY A 203 11.05 -5.60 1.51
N ASN A 204 10.23 -4.91 2.32
CA ASN A 204 8.82 -5.22 2.53
C ASN A 204 7.99 -4.56 1.42
N TYR A 205 8.07 -5.09 0.19
CA TYR A 205 7.56 -4.41 -1.00
C TYR A 205 6.02 -4.33 -1.08
N GLU A 206 5.29 -5.27 -0.49
CA GLU A 206 3.82 -5.22 -0.39
C GLU A 206 3.36 -4.04 0.47
N ASP A 207 3.93 -3.89 1.67
CA ASP A 207 3.67 -2.74 2.55
C ASP A 207 4.09 -1.43 1.87
N ALA A 208 5.23 -1.43 1.17
CA ALA A 208 5.70 -0.25 0.45
C ALA A 208 4.73 0.17 -0.65
N GLN A 209 4.24 -0.78 -1.45
CA GLN A 209 3.24 -0.53 -2.49
C GLN A 209 1.97 0.06 -1.87
N MET A 210 1.42 -0.59 -0.83
CA MET A 210 0.20 -0.12 -0.16
C MET A 210 0.36 1.31 0.36
N ASN A 211 1.49 1.63 1.01
CA ASN A 211 1.73 2.98 1.52
C ASN A 211 1.95 4.02 0.40
N TYR A 212 2.55 3.64 -0.73
CA TYR A 212 2.61 4.53 -1.89
C TYR A 212 1.21 4.80 -2.46
N GLU A 213 0.38 3.78 -2.62
CA GLU A 213 -1.01 3.93 -3.08
C GLU A 213 -1.81 4.84 -2.14
N LEU A 214 -1.67 4.68 -0.82
CA LEU A 214 -2.26 5.58 0.17
C LEU A 214 -1.77 7.02 0.02
N ALA A 215 -0.46 7.24 -0.20
CA ALA A 215 0.06 8.58 -0.46
C ALA A 215 -0.54 9.17 -1.76
N PHE A 216 -0.67 8.37 -2.81
CA PHE A 216 -1.21 8.82 -4.09
C PHE A 216 -2.72 9.11 -4.08
N ASN A 217 -3.48 8.58 -3.11
CA ASN A 217 -4.87 8.97 -2.88
C ASN A 217 -5.00 10.44 -2.47
N TYR A 218 -4.01 11.00 -1.76
CA TYR A 218 -4.01 12.41 -1.36
C TYR A 218 -3.42 13.32 -2.44
N PHE A 219 -2.24 12.95 -2.96
CA PHE A 219 -1.57 13.71 -4.00
C PHE A 219 -1.19 12.78 -5.14
N THR A 220 -1.90 12.93 -6.25
CA THR A 220 -1.64 12.14 -7.47
C THR A 220 -0.19 12.28 -7.93
N HIS A 221 0.28 11.33 -8.73
CA HIS A 221 1.62 11.39 -9.30
C HIS A 221 1.88 12.66 -10.13
N GLY A 222 0.85 13.16 -10.83
CA GLY A 222 0.88 14.46 -11.50
C GLY A 222 1.06 15.63 -10.53
N ASN A 223 0.37 15.61 -9.39
CA ASN A 223 0.55 16.61 -8.33
C ASN A 223 1.98 16.54 -7.80
N VAL A 224 2.50 15.36 -7.47
CA VAL A 224 3.89 15.19 -7.00
C VAL A 224 4.90 15.70 -8.02
N TYR A 225 4.67 15.46 -9.32
CA TYR A 225 5.50 16.03 -10.38
C TYR A 225 5.46 17.56 -10.35
N VAL A 226 4.28 18.18 -10.36
CA VAL A 226 4.14 19.66 -10.30
C VAL A 226 4.83 20.22 -9.05
N LEU A 227 4.65 19.59 -7.89
CA LEU A 227 5.30 19.97 -6.64
C LEU A 227 6.82 19.83 -6.69
N SER A 228 7.33 18.84 -7.40
CA SER A 228 8.78 18.66 -7.58
C SER A 228 9.40 19.73 -8.48
N GLN A 229 8.63 20.29 -9.41
CA GLN A 229 9.07 21.37 -10.30
C GLN A 229 9.17 22.72 -9.57
N GLY A 230 8.34 22.94 -8.54
CA GLY A 230 8.33 24.22 -7.80
C GLY A 230 9.24 24.29 -6.57
N ARG A 231 9.72 23.15 -6.03
CA ARG A 231 10.32 23.12 -4.69
C ARG A 231 11.85 23.20 -4.60
N PHE A 232 12.64 22.79 -5.59
CA PHE A 232 14.08 22.59 -5.35
C PHE A 232 14.91 22.77 -6.61
N GLY A 233 15.93 23.63 -6.62
CA GLY A 233 16.97 23.66 -7.68
C GLY A 233 17.81 22.36 -7.83
N GLN A 234 17.35 21.25 -7.22
CA GLN A 234 17.72 19.85 -7.45
C GLN A 234 16.46 19.08 -7.97
N GLU A 235 15.69 19.71 -8.85
CA GLU A 235 14.28 19.48 -9.23
C GLU A 235 13.92 18.02 -9.60
N ALA A 236 14.90 17.24 -10.01
CA ALA A 236 14.69 15.87 -10.45
C ALA A 236 14.64 14.89 -9.25
N GLN A 237 15.35 15.17 -8.15
CA GLN A 237 15.74 14.12 -7.21
C GLN A 237 14.59 13.59 -6.33
N LEU A 238 13.66 14.42 -5.87
CA LEU A 238 12.54 13.96 -5.02
C LEU A 238 11.54 13.12 -5.83
N PHE A 239 11.12 13.64 -6.99
CA PHE A 239 10.24 12.92 -7.90
C PHE A 239 10.90 11.63 -8.39
N HIS A 240 12.18 11.67 -8.77
CA HIS A 240 12.92 10.46 -9.15
C HIS A 240 13.02 9.47 -7.99
N THR A 241 13.38 9.91 -6.79
CA THR A 241 13.53 9.01 -5.64
C THR A 241 12.20 8.32 -5.32
N MET A 242 11.11 9.08 -5.24
CA MET A 242 9.79 8.53 -4.92
C MET A 242 9.27 7.62 -6.04
N THR A 243 9.36 8.07 -7.30
CA THR A 243 8.88 7.31 -8.46
C THR A 243 9.70 6.04 -8.66
N SER A 244 11.03 6.10 -8.57
CA SER A 244 11.89 4.91 -8.70
C SER A 244 11.66 3.90 -7.58
N GLN A 245 11.44 4.35 -6.34
CA GLN A 245 11.13 3.43 -5.24
C GLN A 245 9.75 2.80 -5.38
N TYR A 246 8.75 3.55 -5.85
CA TYR A 246 7.45 2.98 -6.12
C TYR A 246 7.48 1.99 -7.29
N LEU A 247 8.17 2.33 -8.40
CA LEU A 247 8.39 1.40 -9.51
C LEU A 247 9.09 0.13 -9.05
N LEU A 248 10.09 0.24 -8.16
CA LEU A 248 10.73 -0.93 -7.56
C LEU A 248 9.72 -1.77 -6.76
N ALA A 249 8.89 -1.16 -5.93
CA ALA A 249 7.86 -1.87 -5.17
C ALA A 249 6.89 -2.61 -6.12
N LEU A 250 6.38 -1.93 -7.14
CA LEU A 250 5.48 -2.50 -8.15
C LEU A 250 6.13 -3.64 -8.95
N GLU A 251 7.40 -3.50 -9.35
CA GLU A 251 8.14 -4.59 -10.02
C GLU A 251 8.31 -5.81 -9.09
N LYS A 252 8.47 -5.58 -7.79
CA LYS A 252 8.65 -6.64 -6.79
C LYS A 252 7.35 -7.33 -6.38
N THR A 253 6.22 -6.64 -6.52
CA THR A 253 4.88 -7.18 -6.29
C THR A 253 4.17 -7.58 -7.59
N GLU A 254 4.90 -7.62 -8.70
CA GLU A 254 4.43 -8.07 -10.01
C GLU A 254 3.26 -7.25 -10.60
N ARG A 255 3.10 -6.01 -10.14
CA ARG A 255 2.11 -5.04 -10.64
C ARG A 255 2.65 -4.31 -11.88
N TYR A 256 3.00 -5.08 -12.91
CA TYR A 256 3.68 -4.58 -14.11
C TYR A 256 2.81 -3.65 -14.97
N ASP A 257 1.49 -3.81 -14.91
CA ASP A 257 0.50 -2.94 -15.54
C ASP A 257 0.58 -1.51 -15.01
N VAL A 258 0.54 -1.37 -13.68
CA VAL A 258 0.67 -0.08 -12.99
C VAL A 258 2.08 0.46 -13.14
N ALA A 259 3.11 -0.39 -13.02
CA ALA A 259 4.50 0.04 -13.20
C ALA A 259 4.74 0.64 -14.60
N LEU A 260 4.14 0.05 -15.63
CA LEU A 260 4.23 0.54 -17.01
C LEU A 260 3.57 1.91 -17.17
N GLU A 261 2.38 2.12 -16.57
CA GLU A 261 1.69 3.41 -16.58
C GLU A 261 2.58 4.51 -15.98
N TYR A 262 3.11 4.27 -14.78
CA TYR A 262 3.94 5.23 -14.06
C TYR A 262 5.29 5.48 -14.75
N ALA A 263 5.93 4.44 -15.29
CA ALA A 263 7.16 4.59 -16.07
C ALA A 263 6.93 5.40 -17.35
N THR A 264 5.79 5.18 -18.02
CA THR A 264 5.40 5.94 -19.23
C THR A 264 5.16 7.41 -18.90
N PHE A 265 4.45 7.69 -17.80
CA PHE A 265 4.29 9.06 -17.32
C PHE A 265 5.64 9.71 -17.05
N ALA A 266 6.54 9.04 -16.32
CA ALA A 266 7.85 9.58 -16.01
C ALA A 266 8.68 9.86 -17.27
N LEU A 267 8.66 8.99 -18.28
CA LEU A 267 9.36 9.18 -19.56
C LEU A 267 8.78 10.32 -20.41
N LYS A 268 7.50 10.66 -20.27
CA LYS A 268 6.93 11.86 -20.92
C LYS A 268 7.63 13.14 -20.47
N HIS A 269 8.06 13.17 -19.21
CA HIS A 269 8.73 14.32 -18.59
C HIS A 269 10.26 14.20 -18.59
N PHE A 270 10.79 12.97 -18.56
CA PHE A 270 12.20 12.65 -18.55
C PHE A 270 12.55 11.64 -19.66
N PRO A 271 12.46 12.04 -20.95
CA PRO A 271 12.48 11.11 -22.10
C PRO A 271 13.80 10.38 -22.34
N TYR A 272 14.87 10.78 -21.67
CA TYR A 272 16.20 10.17 -21.81
C TYR A 272 16.67 9.47 -20.52
N ASP A 273 15.78 9.28 -19.54
CA ASP A 273 16.13 8.60 -18.30
C ASP A 273 16.26 7.09 -18.53
N ALA A 274 17.50 6.59 -18.41
CA ALA A 274 17.82 5.19 -18.67
C ALA A 274 17.17 4.23 -17.67
N TYR A 275 16.93 4.66 -16.43
CA TYR A 275 16.28 3.82 -15.43
C TYR A 275 14.81 3.60 -15.82
N TYR A 276 14.06 4.66 -16.12
CA TYR A 276 12.66 4.53 -16.51
C TYR A 276 12.47 3.80 -17.84
N SER A 277 13.33 4.04 -18.85
CA SER A 277 13.30 3.26 -20.09
C SER A 277 13.54 1.77 -19.82
N SER A 278 14.43 1.44 -18.89
CA SER A 278 14.70 0.04 -18.54
C SER A 278 13.55 -0.60 -17.77
N VAL A 279 12.91 0.12 -16.84
CA VAL A 279 11.70 -0.35 -16.14
C VAL A 279 10.57 -0.58 -17.15
N GLN A 280 10.32 0.37 -18.05
CA GLN A 280 9.31 0.23 -19.11
C GLN A 280 9.56 -1.03 -19.94
N GLN A 281 10.77 -1.26 -20.44
CA GLN A 281 11.11 -2.45 -21.22
C GLN A 281 10.93 -3.75 -20.42
N ARG A 282 11.28 -3.77 -19.14
CA ARG A 282 11.06 -4.95 -18.27
C ARG A 282 9.59 -5.21 -18.05
N CYS A 283 8.79 -4.17 -17.81
CA CYS A 283 7.35 -4.30 -17.62
C CYS A 283 6.66 -4.73 -18.92
N GLU A 284 7.00 -4.14 -20.07
CA GLU A 284 6.51 -4.56 -21.38
C GLU A 284 6.90 -6.01 -21.71
N ALA A 285 8.11 -6.44 -21.35
CA ALA A 285 8.52 -7.82 -21.51
C ALA A 285 7.77 -8.76 -20.56
N ALA A 286 7.55 -8.37 -19.31
CA ALA A 286 6.81 -9.15 -18.32
C ALA A 286 5.33 -9.26 -18.69
N LEU A 287 4.68 -8.15 -19.06
CA LEU A 287 3.32 -8.12 -19.59
C LEU A 287 3.22 -8.85 -20.92
N GLY A 288 4.20 -8.70 -21.82
CA GLY A 288 4.24 -9.45 -23.07
C GLY A 288 4.43 -10.95 -22.84
N GLN A 289 5.12 -11.36 -21.77
CA GLN A 289 5.23 -12.75 -21.34
C GLN A 289 3.98 -13.23 -20.63
N GLN A 290 3.30 -12.39 -19.85
CA GLN A 290 1.99 -12.68 -19.27
C GLN A 290 0.94 -12.79 -20.37
N ASP A 291 0.86 -11.85 -21.31
CA ASP A 291 0.01 -11.89 -22.49
C ASP A 291 0.36 -13.07 -23.39
N PHE A 292 1.64 -13.40 -23.57
CA PHE A 292 2.04 -14.59 -24.32
C PHE A 292 1.73 -15.87 -23.55
N ALA A 293 1.89 -15.89 -22.23
CA ALA A 293 1.49 -17.00 -21.38
C ALA A 293 -0.03 -17.13 -21.37
N ASP A 294 -0.78 -16.04 -21.36
CA ASP A 294 -2.24 -15.96 -21.39
C ASP A 294 -2.76 -16.25 -22.78
N GLN A 295 -2.04 -15.89 -23.84
CA GLN A 295 -2.32 -16.30 -25.22
C GLN A 295 -1.90 -17.73 -25.46
N LEU A 296 -0.84 -18.25 -24.83
CA LEU A 296 -0.49 -19.67 -24.85
C LEU A 296 -1.49 -20.45 -24.02
N LEU A 297 -1.93 -19.96 -22.87
CA LEU A 297 -3.00 -20.55 -22.08
C LEU A 297 -4.26 -20.50 -22.93
N THR A 298 -4.63 -19.36 -23.50
CA THR A 298 -5.80 -19.22 -24.38
C THR A 298 -5.67 -20.06 -25.65
N GLN A 299 -4.50 -20.20 -26.27
CA GLN A 299 -4.28 -21.03 -27.45
C GLN A 299 -4.16 -22.50 -27.08
N VAL A 300 -3.55 -22.88 -25.97
CA VAL A 300 -3.58 -24.24 -25.43
C VAL A 300 -5.03 -24.58 -25.08
N PHE A 301 -5.80 -23.68 -24.47
CA PHE A 301 -7.21 -23.86 -24.16
C PHE A 301 -8.16 -23.69 -25.37
N GLN A 302 -7.74 -23.05 -26.47
CA GLN A 302 -8.50 -22.95 -27.74
C GLN A 302 -8.10 -24.03 -28.76
N SER A 303 -6.88 -24.55 -28.71
CA SER A 303 -6.34 -25.57 -29.63
C SER A 303 -6.11 -26.93 -28.98
N SER A 304 -6.39 -27.05 -27.68
CA SER A 304 -6.65 -28.32 -27.04
C SER A 304 -7.96 -28.23 -26.24
N THR A 305 -9.00 -28.84 -26.81
CA THR A 305 -9.94 -29.63 -26.04
C THR A 305 -9.16 -30.72 -25.29
N SER A 306 -8.44 -30.38 -24.23
CA SER A 306 -8.06 -31.25 -23.09
C SER A 306 -7.00 -30.60 -22.20
N SER A 307 -7.38 -30.37 -20.93
CA SER A 307 -6.59 -30.45 -19.68
C SER A 307 -5.33 -29.58 -19.51
N ASN A 308 -5.06 -28.88 -18.41
CA ASN A 308 -5.65 -28.68 -17.08
C ASN A 308 -4.88 -27.50 -16.46
N LEU A 309 -5.56 -26.61 -15.74
CA LEU A 309 -5.12 -25.94 -14.49
C LEU A 309 -6.11 -24.80 -14.22
N LEU A 310 -6.85 -24.90 -13.12
CA LEU A 310 -8.05 -24.09 -12.78
C LEU A 310 -9.23 -24.32 -13.73
N THR A 311 -9.65 -25.57 -13.87
CA THR A 311 -11.00 -25.83 -14.35
C THR A 311 -11.98 -25.42 -13.25
N PRO A 312 -12.96 -24.53 -13.47
CA PRO A 312 -14.20 -24.63 -12.71
C PRO A 312 -14.66 -26.09 -12.76
N PRO A 313 -15.25 -26.66 -11.69
CA PRO A 313 -15.63 -28.06 -11.66
C PRO A 313 -16.37 -28.39 -12.96
N SER A 314 -15.87 -29.38 -13.70
CA SER A 314 -16.46 -29.85 -14.95
C SER A 314 -17.98 -29.79 -14.85
N PRO A 315 -18.74 -29.35 -15.87
CA PRO A 315 -20.21 -29.35 -15.80
C PRO A 315 -20.77 -30.69 -15.29
N LEU A 316 -20.06 -31.78 -15.57
CA LEU A 316 -20.34 -33.10 -15.00
C LEU A 316 -20.00 -33.21 -13.51
N VAL A 317 -18.83 -32.77 -13.03
CA VAL A 317 -18.50 -32.72 -11.58
C VAL A 317 -19.47 -31.82 -10.81
N THR A 318 -19.85 -30.68 -11.40
CA THR A 318 -20.89 -29.79 -10.85
C THR A 318 -22.23 -30.50 -10.80
N ALA A 319 -22.63 -31.21 -11.87
CA ALA A 319 -23.87 -32.00 -11.90
C ALA A 319 -23.83 -33.19 -10.93
N LEU A 320 -22.68 -33.83 -10.73
CA LEU A 320 -22.49 -34.93 -9.78
C LEU A 320 -22.55 -34.46 -8.33
N ARG A 321 -21.93 -33.31 -8.05
CA ARG A 321 -22.04 -32.64 -6.75
C ARG A 321 -23.48 -32.24 -6.48
N GLN A 322 -24.14 -31.60 -7.46
CA GLN A 322 -25.55 -31.22 -7.37
C GLN A 322 -26.46 -32.45 -7.15
N TRP A 323 -26.23 -33.53 -7.90
CA TRP A 323 -26.93 -34.80 -7.69
C TRP A 323 -26.73 -35.35 -6.28
N ALA A 324 -25.49 -35.33 -5.76
CA ALA A 324 -25.21 -35.81 -4.42
C ALA A 324 -25.96 -34.98 -3.38
N LEU A 325 -25.91 -33.65 -3.47
CA LEU A 325 -26.64 -32.76 -2.57
C LEU A 325 -28.15 -32.96 -2.65
N GLU A 326 -28.70 -33.20 -3.84
CA GLU A 326 -30.11 -33.52 -4.03
C GLU A 326 -30.52 -34.86 -3.41
N GLN A 327 -29.63 -35.87 -3.39
CA GLN A 327 -29.90 -37.13 -2.69
C GLN A 327 -29.81 -36.94 -1.17
N LEU A 328 -28.82 -36.18 -0.67
CA LEU A 328 -28.70 -35.86 0.76
C LEU A 328 -29.94 -35.10 1.26
N ALA A 329 -30.46 -34.16 0.46
CA ALA A 329 -31.68 -33.41 0.79
C ALA A 329 -32.95 -34.29 0.86
N LYS A 330 -32.90 -35.51 0.32
CA LYS A 330 -33.98 -36.51 0.38
C LYS A 330 -33.74 -37.60 1.43
N ASP A 331 -32.72 -37.43 2.28
CA ASP A 331 -32.27 -38.43 3.26
C ASP A 331 -31.90 -39.79 2.62
N GLU A 332 -31.43 -39.78 1.35
CA GLU A 332 -30.94 -40.98 0.67
C GLU A 332 -29.46 -41.25 1.00
N MET A 333 -29.08 -42.54 1.05
CA MET A 333 -27.68 -42.94 1.26
C MET A 333 -26.82 -42.61 0.03
N ILE A 334 -25.61 -42.12 0.26
CA ILE A 334 -24.63 -41.83 -0.78
C ILE A 334 -23.33 -42.56 -0.45
N PHE A 335 -22.70 -43.15 -1.46
CA PHE A 335 -21.50 -43.99 -1.30
C PHE A 335 -21.72 -45.14 -0.32
N ASP A 336 -22.94 -45.69 -0.28
CA ASP A 336 -23.41 -46.72 0.67
C ASP A 336 -23.29 -46.32 2.16
N LYS A 337 -23.26 -45.00 2.44
CA LYS A 337 -23.15 -44.45 3.79
C LYS A 337 -24.30 -43.49 4.10
N ASN A 338 -24.66 -43.44 5.38
CA ASN A 338 -25.63 -42.51 5.93
C ASN A 338 -24.90 -41.23 6.35
N VAL A 339 -24.79 -40.28 5.43
CA VAL A 339 -23.96 -39.09 5.58
C VAL A 339 -24.77 -37.81 5.43
N ARG A 340 -24.25 -36.70 5.97
CA ARG A 340 -24.78 -35.35 5.76
C ARG A 340 -23.65 -34.40 5.37
N VAL A 341 -23.97 -33.25 4.79
CA VAL A 341 -22.96 -32.20 4.59
C VAL A 341 -22.49 -31.72 5.96
N TYR A 342 -21.19 -31.90 6.24
CA TYR A 342 -20.58 -31.38 7.45
C TYR A 342 -20.58 -29.85 7.38
N ASN A 343 -20.92 -29.16 8.48
CA ASN A 343 -20.81 -27.71 8.64
C ASN A 343 -20.47 -27.38 10.09
N ASP A 344 -19.53 -26.46 10.33
CA ASP A 344 -19.15 -25.95 11.66
C ASP A 344 -19.01 -24.41 11.66
N GLU A 345 -18.52 -23.83 12.77
CA GLU A 345 -18.34 -22.38 12.93
C GLU A 345 -17.35 -21.77 11.92
N LEU A 346 -16.49 -22.61 11.31
CA LEU A 346 -15.53 -22.20 10.28
C LEU A 346 -16.12 -22.30 8.85
N GLY A 347 -17.37 -22.78 8.73
CA GLY A 347 -18.17 -22.68 7.52
C GLY A 347 -17.86 -23.71 6.45
N TYR A 348 -17.60 -24.96 6.81
CA TYR A 348 -17.21 -25.94 5.80
C TYR A 348 -18.39 -26.63 5.13
N GLY A 349 -18.33 -26.76 3.80
CA GLY A 349 -19.37 -27.26 2.92
C GLY A 349 -18.79 -27.66 1.56
N GLU A 350 -19.50 -27.34 0.47
CA GLU A 350 -19.14 -27.70 -0.90
C GLU A 350 -17.86 -27.03 -1.41
N HIS A 351 -17.09 -27.72 -2.26
CA HIS A 351 -15.89 -27.22 -2.95
C HIS A 351 -14.92 -26.48 -2.04
N LEU A 352 -14.45 -27.19 -1.03
CA LEU A 352 -13.65 -26.65 0.03
C LEU A 352 -12.18 -26.58 -0.37
N TYR A 353 -11.61 -25.37 -0.30
CA TYR A 353 -10.16 -25.18 -0.32
C TYR A 353 -9.56 -25.51 1.05
N ILE A 354 -8.48 -26.30 1.04
CA ILE A 354 -7.72 -26.71 2.23
C ILE A 354 -6.37 -26.01 2.21
N PRO A 355 -6.19 -24.91 2.98
CA PRO A 355 -4.96 -24.11 2.95
C PRO A 355 -3.70 -24.91 3.29
N GLY A 356 -3.78 -25.81 4.28
CA GLY A 356 -2.64 -26.63 4.71
C GLY A 356 -2.15 -27.65 3.68
N ALA A 357 -2.97 -27.97 2.67
CA ALA A 357 -2.63 -28.89 1.58
C ALA A 357 -2.47 -28.18 0.22
N ASN A 358 -2.77 -26.88 0.16
CA ASN A 358 -2.96 -26.12 -1.07
C ASN A 358 -3.77 -26.93 -2.13
N GLY A 359 -4.92 -27.46 -1.70
CA GLY A 359 -5.72 -28.38 -2.50
C GLY A 359 -7.22 -28.22 -2.24
N PHE A 360 -8.03 -28.83 -3.11
CA PHE A 360 -9.49 -28.77 -3.04
C PHE A 360 -10.09 -30.15 -2.77
N VAL A 361 -11.22 -30.18 -2.07
CA VAL A 361 -12.14 -31.33 -1.98
C VAL A 361 -13.52 -30.90 -2.46
N ASP A 362 -14.25 -31.78 -3.14
CA ASP A 362 -15.54 -31.42 -3.76
C ASP A 362 -16.67 -31.37 -2.74
N LEU A 363 -16.66 -32.28 -1.76
CA LEU A 363 -17.59 -32.33 -0.64
C LEU A 363 -16.85 -32.75 0.63
N LEU A 364 -17.32 -32.24 1.76
CA LEU A 364 -16.97 -32.73 3.09
C LEU A 364 -18.23 -33.26 3.77
N LEU A 365 -18.28 -34.58 3.99
CA LEU A 365 -19.45 -35.28 4.49
C LEU A 365 -19.18 -35.84 5.88
N GLU A 366 -20.16 -35.80 6.77
CA GLU A 366 -20.10 -36.43 8.08
C GLU A 366 -21.01 -37.65 8.12
N ASP A 367 -20.48 -38.78 8.56
CA ASP A 367 -21.25 -39.98 8.88
C ASP A 367 -22.12 -39.73 10.11
N VAL A 368 -23.43 -39.89 9.96
CA VAL A 368 -24.39 -39.57 11.02
C VAL A 368 -24.27 -40.54 12.19
N ASP A 369 -23.88 -41.78 11.94
CA ASP A 369 -23.84 -42.85 12.94
C ASP A 369 -22.49 -42.92 13.66
N THR A 370 -21.39 -42.64 12.95
CA THR A 370 -20.01 -42.79 13.48
C THR A 370 -19.29 -41.48 13.74
N GLY A 371 -19.74 -40.36 13.18
CA GLY A 371 -19.09 -39.05 13.29
C GLY A 371 -17.79 -38.90 12.50
N ILE A 372 -17.46 -39.88 11.64
CA ILE A 372 -16.29 -39.84 10.74
C ILE A 372 -16.54 -38.80 9.64
N LEU A 373 -15.52 -38.00 9.32
CA LEU A 373 -15.54 -37.08 8.18
C LEU A 373 -14.99 -37.75 6.93
N TYR A 374 -15.68 -37.57 5.82
CA TYR A 374 -15.28 -38.04 4.50
C TYR A 374 -15.00 -36.84 3.59
N ALA A 375 -13.74 -36.65 3.24
CA ALA A 375 -13.33 -35.78 2.15
C ALA A 375 -13.62 -36.48 0.82
N VAL A 376 -14.44 -35.90 -0.04
CA VAL A 376 -14.86 -36.52 -1.30
C VAL A 376 -14.29 -35.75 -2.49
N SER A 377 -13.73 -36.47 -3.46
CA SER A 377 -13.33 -35.91 -4.75
C SER A 377 -13.86 -36.75 -5.90
N PHE A 378 -14.42 -36.08 -6.93
CA PHE A 378 -14.90 -36.71 -8.15
C PHE A 378 -13.80 -36.68 -9.22
N SER A 379 -13.54 -37.81 -9.88
CA SER A 379 -12.52 -37.89 -10.93
C SER A 379 -12.89 -38.85 -12.05
N THR A 380 -12.30 -38.67 -13.23
CA THR A 380 -12.30 -39.69 -14.27
C THR A 380 -11.23 -40.75 -13.94
N PRO A 381 -11.37 -41.99 -14.44
CA PRO A 381 -10.33 -43.02 -14.27
C PRO A 381 -8.92 -42.52 -14.67
N ASP A 382 -8.81 -41.79 -15.77
CA ASP A 382 -7.54 -41.24 -16.28
C ASP A 382 -6.83 -40.28 -15.30
N ASN A 383 -7.58 -39.61 -14.43
CA ASN A 383 -7.06 -38.65 -13.45
C ASN A 383 -7.05 -39.21 -12.01
N GLY A 384 -7.48 -40.46 -11.82
CA GLY A 384 -7.72 -41.05 -10.50
C GLY A 384 -6.50 -41.00 -9.58
N ASN A 385 -5.30 -41.31 -10.08
CA ASN A 385 -4.08 -41.30 -9.27
C ASN A 385 -3.71 -39.88 -8.80
N THR A 386 -3.77 -38.88 -9.68
CA THR A 386 -3.48 -37.49 -9.34
C THR A 386 -4.49 -36.94 -8.34
N THR A 387 -5.77 -37.28 -8.51
CA THR A 387 -6.82 -36.89 -7.56
C THR A 387 -6.66 -37.61 -6.22
N ALA A 388 -6.25 -38.88 -6.20
CA ALA A 388 -5.96 -39.61 -4.98
C ALA A 388 -4.82 -38.97 -4.17
N ASP A 389 -3.73 -38.57 -4.83
CA ASP A 389 -2.61 -37.88 -4.19
C ASP A 389 -3.03 -36.53 -3.57
N GLN A 390 -3.85 -35.77 -4.28
CA GLN A 390 -4.40 -34.51 -3.75
C GLN A 390 -5.34 -34.78 -2.57
N LEU A 391 -6.23 -35.76 -2.71
CA LEU A 391 -7.19 -36.12 -1.68
C LEU A 391 -6.48 -36.56 -0.39
N GLU A 392 -5.39 -37.32 -0.50
CA GLU A 392 -4.59 -37.73 0.65
C GLU A 392 -3.94 -36.53 1.35
N ARG A 393 -3.36 -35.59 0.60
CA ARG A 393 -2.80 -34.36 1.19
C ARG A 393 -3.88 -33.54 1.90
N CYS A 394 -5.05 -33.37 1.28
CA CYS A 394 -6.19 -32.67 1.87
C CYS A 394 -6.70 -33.38 3.13
N ARG A 395 -6.77 -34.72 3.12
CA ARG A 395 -7.18 -35.53 4.27
C ARG A 395 -6.24 -35.34 5.47
N ILE A 396 -4.93 -35.36 5.24
CA ILE A 396 -3.92 -35.13 6.30
C ILE A 396 -4.11 -33.74 6.91
N ALA A 397 -4.17 -32.70 6.08
CA ALA A 397 -4.35 -31.32 6.54
C ALA A 397 -5.70 -31.12 7.26
N LEU A 398 -6.77 -31.77 6.80
CA LEU A 398 -8.07 -31.75 7.47
C LEU A 398 -8.00 -32.45 8.83
N THR A 399 -7.33 -33.60 8.94
CA THR A 399 -7.15 -34.34 10.21
C THR A 399 -6.42 -33.50 11.26
N GLU A 400 -5.50 -32.63 10.84
CA GLU A 400 -4.82 -31.69 11.75
C GLU A 400 -5.70 -30.51 12.16
N ALA A 401 -6.66 -30.12 11.31
CA ALA A 401 -7.54 -28.98 11.52
C ALA A 401 -8.81 -29.31 12.32
N VAL A 402 -9.27 -30.57 12.31
CA VAL A 402 -10.54 -31.00 12.92
C VAL A 402 -10.31 -32.11 13.94
N ASP A 403 -11.00 -32.04 15.09
CA ASP A 403 -10.94 -33.07 16.14
C ASP A 403 -11.85 -34.29 15.80
N LYS A 404 -11.75 -34.78 14.56
CA LYS A 404 -12.51 -35.92 14.04
C LYS A 404 -11.63 -36.78 13.14
N GLU A 405 -11.96 -38.07 13.06
CA GLU A 405 -11.31 -38.97 12.10
C GLU A 405 -11.72 -38.57 10.68
N VAL A 406 -10.72 -38.35 9.79
CA VAL A 406 -10.95 -37.98 8.39
C VAL A 406 -10.48 -39.10 7.46
N LYS A 407 -11.39 -39.58 6.62
CA LYS A 407 -11.16 -40.53 5.52
C LYS A 407 -11.37 -39.85 4.16
N GLY A 408 -10.79 -40.39 3.10
CA GLY A 408 -11.02 -39.91 1.74
C GLY A 408 -11.92 -40.86 0.94
N ILE A 409 -12.81 -40.31 0.12
CA ILE A 409 -13.58 -41.04 -0.89
C ILE A 409 -13.21 -40.47 -2.27
N LEU A 410 -12.59 -41.31 -3.10
CA LEU A 410 -12.38 -41.02 -4.51
C LEU A 410 -13.54 -41.60 -5.32
N CYS A 411 -14.42 -40.74 -5.82
CA CYS A 411 -15.54 -41.15 -6.67
C CYS A 411 -15.13 -41.10 -8.15
N LEU A 412 -14.96 -42.27 -8.77
CA LEU A 412 -14.62 -42.41 -10.19
C LEU A 412 -15.87 -42.51 -11.05
N TYR A 413 -15.97 -41.69 -12.09
CA TYR A 413 -17.09 -41.71 -13.05
C TYR A 413 -16.62 -41.97 -14.49
N GLY A 414 -17.31 -42.85 -15.23
CA GLY A 414 -16.97 -43.16 -16.64
C GLY A 414 -17.47 -44.53 -17.12
N SER A 415 -17.24 -44.85 -18.40
CA SER A 415 -17.75 -46.06 -19.06
C SER A 415 -16.95 -47.34 -18.77
N GLU A 416 -15.72 -47.22 -18.27
CA GLU A 416 -14.88 -48.35 -17.86
C GLU A 416 -14.17 -47.97 -16.55
N VAL A 417 -14.57 -48.59 -15.44
CA VAL A 417 -13.91 -48.38 -14.14
C VAL A 417 -12.92 -49.53 -13.93
N GLU A 418 -11.78 -49.47 -14.61
CA GLU A 418 -10.62 -50.29 -14.26
C GLU A 418 -9.72 -49.54 -13.26
N GLY A 419 -9.16 -50.30 -12.33
CA GLY A 419 -8.75 -49.85 -10.99
C GLY A 419 -7.70 -48.73 -10.94
N CYS A 420 -7.85 -47.86 -9.94
CA CYS A 420 -6.86 -46.88 -9.54
C CYS A 420 -5.84 -47.55 -8.59
N ASP A 421 -4.63 -47.82 -9.07
CA ASP A 421 -3.60 -48.60 -8.35
C ASP A 421 -3.19 -48.00 -7.00
N VAL A 422 -3.31 -46.67 -6.84
CA VAL A 422 -2.89 -45.94 -5.64
C VAL A 422 -3.77 -46.25 -4.42
N VAL A 423 -5.07 -46.53 -4.62
CA VAL A 423 -6.01 -46.67 -3.50
C VAL A 423 -6.04 -48.07 -2.89
N ASN A 424 -5.62 -49.10 -3.64
CA ASN A 424 -5.52 -50.48 -3.12
C ASN A 424 -4.45 -50.65 -2.01
N SER A 425 -3.69 -49.60 -1.69
CA SER A 425 -2.60 -49.61 -0.70
C SER A 425 -2.80 -48.70 0.51
N ASN A 426 -3.88 -47.91 0.56
CA ASN A 426 -4.14 -46.93 1.63
C ASN A 426 -5.47 -47.21 2.33
N GLU A 427 -5.41 -47.59 3.62
CA GLU A 427 -6.61 -47.94 4.43
C GLU A 427 -7.52 -46.74 4.75
N TYR A 428 -7.06 -45.52 4.48
CA TYR A 428 -7.79 -44.27 4.73
C TYR A 428 -8.45 -43.69 3.47
N LEU A 429 -8.30 -44.35 2.32
CA LEU A 429 -8.92 -43.96 1.06
C LEU A 429 -9.84 -45.06 0.52
N GLU A 430 -11.07 -44.70 0.20
CA GLU A 430 -12.06 -45.58 -0.42
C GLU A 430 -12.27 -45.16 -1.88
N VAL A 431 -12.33 -46.11 -2.82
CA VAL A 431 -12.75 -45.83 -4.21
C VAL A 431 -14.21 -46.21 -4.37
N TYR A 432 -15.00 -45.26 -4.87
CA TYR A 432 -16.36 -45.51 -5.29
C TYR A 432 -16.48 -45.39 -6.80
N ALA A 433 -16.98 -46.43 -7.46
CA ALA A 433 -17.23 -46.44 -8.89
C ALA A 433 -18.68 -46.01 -9.15
N MET A 434 -18.88 -44.85 -9.79
CA MET A 434 -20.22 -44.39 -10.16
C MET A 434 -20.57 -44.82 -11.60
N PRO A 435 -21.52 -45.75 -11.80
CA PRO A 435 -21.93 -46.16 -13.14
C PRO A 435 -22.79 -45.06 -13.77
N ILE A 436 -22.18 -44.13 -14.50
CA ILE A 436 -22.92 -43.14 -15.27
C ILE A 436 -23.42 -43.78 -16.57
N SER A 437 -24.68 -44.21 -16.60
CA SER A 437 -25.39 -44.32 -17.87
C SER A 437 -25.79 -42.92 -18.32
N LEU A 438 -25.11 -42.37 -19.32
CA LEU A 438 -25.24 -41.01 -19.90
C LEU A 438 -26.66 -40.60 -20.39
N GLY A 439 -27.71 -41.37 -20.11
CA GLY A 439 -29.08 -41.14 -20.57
C GLY A 439 -30.05 -40.50 -19.56
N ARG A 440 -29.61 -40.03 -18.38
CA ARG A 440 -30.53 -39.49 -17.34
C ARG A 440 -30.15 -38.16 -16.69
N LEU A 441 -29.09 -37.50 -17.12
CA LEU A 441 -28.72 -36.14 -16.65
C LEU A 441 -29.00 -35.13 -17.77
N GLY A 442 -30.28 -34.99 -18.13
CA GLY A 442 -30.78 -34.01 -19.11
C GLY A 442 -31.91 -33.20 -18.53
#